data_AF-A0A9E6D1C8-F1
#
_entry.id   AF-A0A9E6D1C8-F1
#
_cell.length_a   1.000
_cell.length_b   1.000
_cell.length_c   1.000
_cell.angle_alpha   90.00
_cell.angle_beta   90.00
_cell.angle_gamma   90.00
#
_symmetry.space_group_name_H-M   'P 1'
#
loop_
_entity.id
_entity.type
_entity.pdbx_description
1 polymer ?
#
loop_
_entity_poly.entity_id
_entity_poly.type
_entity_poly.pdbx_seq_one_letter_code
_entity_poly.pdbx_strand_id
1 'polypeptide(L)' 'MAKKVVATLKQAGGAKYAKVIRAIKTPGGAYSFREEMVSEAEVKNTLAK' A
#
# COMPACT_ATOMS: atom_id res chain seq x y z
N MET A 1 -14.14 -42.40 -6.43
CA MET A 1 -13.89 -41.40 -5.37
C MET A 1 -12.95 -40.33 -5.91
N ALA A 2 -13.51 -39.27 -6.51
CA ALA A 2 -12.73 -38.11 -6.87
C ALA A 2 -12.46 -37.31 -5.60
N LYS A 3 -11.21 -37.33 -5.10
CA LYS A 3 -10.79 -36.39 -4.05
C LYS A 3 -10.91 -34.99 -4.65
N LYS A 4 -11.97 -34.27 -4.28
CA LYS A 4 -12.11 -32.85 -4.59
C LYS A 4 -11.04 -32.11 -3.79
N VAL A 5 -9.88 -31.90 -4.41
CA VAL A 5 -8.81 -31.11 -3.81
C VAL A 5 -9.26 -29.66 -3.89
N VAL A 6 -9.73 -29.12 -2.76
CA VAL A 6 -9.99 -27.68 -2.64
C VAL A 6 -8.63 -27.01 -2.59
N ALA A 7 -8.33 -26.21 -3.61
CA ALA A 7 -7.17 -25.34 -3.60
C ALA A 7 -7.30 -24.40 -2.39
N THR A 8 -6.50 -24.62 -1.36
CA THR A 8 -6.36 -23.65 -0.28
C THR A 8 -5.76 -22.39 -0.89
N LEU A 9 -6.57 -21.33 -0.97
CA LEU A 9 -6.10 -19.97 -1.27
C LEU A 9 -4.95 -19.66 -0.32
N LYS A 10 -3.75 -19.52 -0.88
CA LYS A 10 -2.51 -19.26 -0.15
C LYS A 10 -2.71 -18.04 0.76
N GLN A 11 -2.57 -18.30 2.06
CA GLN A 11 -2.26 -17.37 3.15
C GLN A 11 -3.16 -16.13 3.30
N ALA A 12 -3.94 -16.12 4.39
CA ALA A 12 -4.62 -14.95 4.97
C ALA A 12 -3.63 -13.89 5.52
N GLY A 13 -2.53 -13.65 4.80
CA GLY A 13 -1.41 -12.81 5.20
C GLY A 13 -0.58 -12.41 3.98
N GLY A 14 -1.25 -11.99 2.90
CA GLY A 14 -0.58 -11.35 1.77
C GLY A 14 0.15 -10.09 2.21
N ALA A 15 1.21 -9.72 1.49
CA ALA A 15 1.93 -8.47 1.72
C ALA A 15 0.91 -7.32 1.74
N LYS A 16 0.80 -6.65 2.88
CA LYS A 16 -0.12 -5.54 3.07
C LYS A 16 0.55 -4.28 2.57
N TYR A 17 -0.10 -3.66 1.60
CA TYR A 17 0.33 -2.40 1.02
C TYR A 17 -0.64 -1.30 1.44
N ALA A 18 -0.10 -0.15 1.77
CA ALA A 18 -0.86 1.05 2.07
C ALA A 18 -0.67 2.06 0.95
N LYS A 19 -1.74 2.77 0.62
CA LYS A 19 -1.69 3.92 -0.28
C LYS A 19 -1.39 5.16 0.54
N VAL A 20 -0.19 5.72 0.37
CA VAL A 20 0.25 6.94 1.04
C VAL A 20 -0.06 8.13 0.15
N ILE A 21 -0.80 9.08 0.69
CA ILE A 21 -1.16 10.33 0.00
C ILE A 21 -0.42 11.46 0.70
N ARG A 22 0.50 12.11 -0.02
CA ARG A 22 1.33 13.21 0.49
C ARG A 22 0.94 14.52 -0.17
N ALA A 23 0.73 15.55 0.65
CA ALA A 23 0.55 16.91 0.16
C ALA A 23 1.92 17.53 -0.14
N ILE A 24 2.12 17.99 -1.37
CA ILE A 24 3.32 18.69 -1.84
C ILE A 24 2.93 20.14 -2.12
N LYS A 25 3.67 21.08 -1.53
CA LYS A 25 3.48 22.50 -1.80
C LYS A 25 4.04 22.84 -3.18
N THR A 26 3.19 23.39 -4.03
CA THR A 26 3.58 23.88 -5.35
C THR A 26 4.22 25.27 -5.25
N PRO A 27 5.01 25.69 -6.24
CA PRO A 27 5.67 27.00 -6.23
C PRO A 27 4.69 28.17 -6.10
N GLY A 28 3.46 28.00 -6.58
CA GLY A 28 2.38 28.99 -6.48
C GLY A 28 1.60 28.98 -5.15
N GLY A 29 2.02 28.18 -4.17
CA GLY A 29 1.41 28.14 -2.83
C GLY A 29 0.22 27.19 -2.67
N ALA A 30 -0.28 26.58 -3.74
CA ALA A 30 -1.29 25.53 -3.65
C ALA A 30 -0.68 24.18 -3.23
N TYR A 31 -1.48 23.29 -2.66
CA TYR A 31 -1.07 21.91 -2.36
C TYR A 31 -1.57 20.96 -3.45
N SER A 32 -0.66 20.13 -3.97
CA SER A 32 -0.98 18.99 -4.83
C SER A 32 -0.79 17.70 -4.06
N PHE A 33 -1.59 16.68 -4.36
CA PHE A 33 -1.46 15.38 -3.73
C PHE A 33 -0.66 14.43 -4.62
N ARG A 34 0.35 13.78 -4.05
CA ARG A 34 1.09 12.68 -4.68
C ARG A 34 0.76 11.40 -3.96
N GLU A 35 0.41 10.37 -4.74
CA GLU A 35 0.03 9.06 -4.23
C GLU A 35 1.12 8.03 -4.53
N GLU A 36 1.47 7.21 -3.55
CA GLU A 36 2.44 6.13 -3.68
C GLU A 36 1.95 4.89 -2.92
N MET A 37 2.11 3.70 -3.50
CA MET A 37 1.77 2.44 -2.85
C MET A 37 3.04 1.84 -2.24
N VAL A 38 3.05 1.68 -0.92
CA VAL A 38 4.21 1.23 -0.15
C VAL A 38 3.82 0.11 0.79
N SER A 39 4.79 -0.70 1.22
CA SER A 39 4.53 -1.75 2.21
C SER A 39 4.13 -1.13 3.56
N GLU A 40 3.27 -1.80 4.34
CA GLU A 40 2.86 -1.31 5.67
C GLU A 40 4.04 -0.96 6.59
N ALA A 41 5.14 -1.71 6.50
CA ALA A 41 6.34 -1.49 7.29
C ALA A 41 7.04 -0.15 6.95
N GLU A 42 6.93 0.30 5.70
CA GLU A 42 7.62 1.50 5.20
C GLU A 42 6.79 2.77 5.26
N VAL A 43 5.49 2.67 5.55
CA VAL A 43 4.56 3.83 5.63
C VAL A 43 5.12 4.96 6.50
N LYS A 44 5.63 4.64 7.69
CA LYS A 44 6.18 5.64 8.62
C LYS A 44 7.40 6.37 8.04
N ASN A 45 8.30 5.63 7.40
CA ASN A 45 9.49 6.20 6.76
C ASN A 45 9.09 7.06 5.55
N THR A 46 8.07 6.63 4.80
CA THR A 46 7.59 7.33 3.62
C THR A 46 6.82 8.61 3.95
N LEU A 47 6.35 8.80 5.18
CA LEU A 47 5.71 10.03 5.68
C LEU A 47 6.69 10.97 6.39
N ALA A 48 7.77 10.46 6.97
CA ALA A 48 8.75 11.26 7.72
C ALA A 48 9.74 12.05 6.84
N LYS A 49 9.88 11.69 5.56
CA LYS A 49 10.57 12.51 4.54
C LYS A 49 9.83 13.80 4.26
#